data_AF-A0A1E8YY71-F1
#
_entry.id   AF-A0A1E8YY71-F1
#
_cell.length_a   1.000
_cell.length_b   1.000
_cell.length_c   1.000
_cell.angle_alpha   90.00
_cell.angle_beta   90.00
_cell.angle_gamma   90.00
#
_symmetry.space_group_name_H-M   'P 1'
#
loop_
_entity.id
_entity.type
_entity.pdbx_description
1 polymer ?
#
loop_
_entity_poly.entity_id
_entity_poly.type
_entity_poly.pdbx_seq_one_letter_code
_entity_poly.pdbx_strand_id
1 'polypeptide(L)'
;MFESSLPDIPRIYTALTEWIACIICVYPIKEEINRGFVIISILTLLGQIALQLLVANWPLMLWIPGMLLNILWMGLTIYLLAELHPSMLFMFLVKAFILSEFLASIVWQIYVTFILDTSLANNLLVECLNFIGIIALILAIVIFGITRLIMCV
;
A
#
# COMPACT_ATOMS: atom_id res chain seq x y z
N MET A 1 22.18 9.94 23.99
CA MET A 1 21.29 11.05 23.57
C MET A 1 20.77 10.72 22.17
N PHE A 2 19.92 9.68 22.08
CA PHE A 2 19.19 9.28 20.86
C PHE A 2 17.79 8.80 21.32
N GLU A 3 17.09 9.65 22.05
CA GLU A 3 15.65 9.51 22.29
C GLU A 3 14.96 10.69 21.64
N SER A 4 15.13 10.80 20.31
CA SER A 4 14.14 11.43 19.47
C SER A 4 13.29 10.29 18.95
N SER A 5 12.14 10.07 19.58
CA SER A 5 11.09 9.17 19.10
C SER A 5 10.91 9.41 17.59
N LEU A 6 11.38 8.46 16.77
CA LEU A 6 11.15 8.53 15.33
C LEU A 6 9.64 8.67 15.11
N PRO A 7 9.20 9.59 14.24
CA PRO A 7 7.79 9.74 13.98
C PRO A 7 7.23 8.40 13.47
N ASP A 8 6.02 8.06 13.91
CA ASP A 8 5.32 6.90 13.36
C ASP A 8 4.92 7.17 11.91
N ILE A 9 4.87 6.10 11.11
CA ILE A 9 4.41 6.19 9.72
C ILE A 9 2.96 6.67 9.70
N PRO A 10 2.63 7.75 8.96
CA PRO A 10 1.26 8.20 8.82
C PRO A 10 0.34 7.10 8.27
N ARG A 11 -0.80 6.87 8.93
CA ARG A 11 -1.74 5.77 8.60
C ARG A 11 -2.29 5.81 7.18
N ILE A 12 -2.44 7.00 6.61
CA ILE A 12 -2.87 7.20 5.22
C ILE A 12 -1.85 6.60 4.25
N TYR A 13 -0.57 6.72 4.56
CA TYR A 13 0.51 6.19 3.75
C TYR A 13 0.54 4.66 3.79
N THR A 14 0.34 4.07 4.96
CA THR A 14 0.17 2.63 5.11
C THR A 14 -1.03 2.12 4.30
N ALA A 15 -2.18 2.80 4.35
CA ALA A 15 -3.35 2.44 3.55
C ALA A 15 -3.04 2.44 2.04
N LEU A 16 -2.31 3.45 1.57
CA LEU A 16 -1.92 3.56 0.17
C LEU A 16 -0.98 2.43 -0.26
N THR A 17 0.04 2.11 0.54
CA THR A 17 0.98 1.04 0.21
C THR A 17 0.31 -0.33 0.17
N GLU A 18 -0.64 -0.57 1.07
CA GLU A 18 -1.42 -1.82 1.13
C GLU A 18 -2.33 -1.97 -0.09
N TRP A 19 -3.06 -0.91 -0.43
CA TRP A 19 -3.90 -0.91 -1.62
C TRP A 19 -3.05 -1.11 -2.89
N ILE A 20 -1.93 -0.39 -3.01
CA ILE A 20 -1.00 -0.52 -4.14
C ILE A 20 -0.48 -1.94 -4.28
N ALA A 21 -0.06 -2.57 -3.18
CA ALA A 21 0.44 -3.93 -3.19
C ALA A 21 -0.62 -4.92 -3.69
N CYS A 22 -1.88 -4.75 -3.29
CA CYS A 22 -3.00 -5.54 -3.82
C CYS A 22 -3.16 -5.35 -5.34
N ILE A 23 -3.10 -4.11 -5.85
CA ILE A 23 -3.22 -3.84 -7.28
C ILE A 23 -2.05 -4.47 -8.06
N ILE A 24 -0.82 -4.30 -7.59
CA ILE A 24 0.38 -4.89 -8.21
C ILE A 24 0.23 -6.42 -8.30
N CYS A 25 -0.28 -7.06 -7.24
CA CYS A 25 -0.45 -8.50 -7.22
C CYS A 25 -1.56 -8.99 -8.15
N VAL A 26 -2.65 -8.23 -8.32
CA VAL A 26 -3.78 -8.60 -9.19
C VAL A 26 -3.52 -8.29 -10.66
N TYR A 27 -2.80 -7.20 -10.95
CA TYR A 27 -2.61 -6.67 -12.30
C TYR A 27 -2.14 -7.72 -13.34
N PRO A 28 -1.16 -8.60 -13.07
CA PRO A 28 -0.69 -9.60 -14.03
C PRO A 28 -1.73 -10.64 -14.43
N ILE A 29 -2.74 -10.87 -13.58
CA ILE A 29 -3.77 -11.90 -13.80
C ILE A 29 -4.98 -11.31 -14.51
N LYS A 30 -5.21 -10.00 -14.37
CA LYS A 30 -6.38 -9.35 -14.94
C LYS A 30 -6.14 -9.08 -16.42
N GLU A 31 -6.79 -9.86 -17.28
CA GLU A 31 -6.67 -9.76 -18.74
C GLU A 31 -7.13 -8.41 -19.29
N GLU A 32 -8.16 -7.80 -18.68
CA GLU A 32 -8.68 -6.49 -19.10
C GLU A 32 -9.03 -5.59 -17.91
N ILE A 33 -8.53 -4.35 -17.98
CA ILE A 33 -8.88 -3.27 -17.04
C ILE A 33 -10.17 -2.60 -17.54
N ASN A 34 -11.31 -3.06 -17.03
CA ASN A 34 -12.60 -2.48 -17.35
C ASN A 34 -13.03 -1.40 -16.35
N ARG A 35 -14.13 -0.67 -16.66
CA ARG A 35 -14.67 0.36 -15.76
C ARG A 35 -15.04 -0.20 -14.37
N GLY A 36 -15.53 -1.44 -14.32
CA GLY A 36 -15.86 -2.12 -13.07
C GLY A 36 -14.64 -2.31 -12.16
N PHE A 37 -13.51 -2.74 -12.73
CA PHE A 37 -12.24 -2.88 -12.02
C PHE A 37 -11.79 -1.56 -11.42
N VAL A 38 -11.85 -0.47 -12.20
CA VAL A 38 -11.47 0.87 -11.71
C VAL A 38 -12.38 1.32 -10.57
N ILE A 39 -13.70 1.13 -10.70
CA ILE A 39 -14.67 1.51 -9.66
C ILE A 39 -14.43 0.70 -8.38
N ILE A 40 -14.32 -0.63 -8.49
CA ILE A 40 -14.07 -1.51 -7.34
C ILE A 40 -12.74 -1.14 -6.68
N SER A 41 -11.71 -0.89 -7.46
CA SER A 41 -10.39 -0.50 -6.97
C SER A 41 -10.42 0.82 -6.18
N ILE A 42 -11.16 1.83 -6.66
CA ILE A 42 -11.34 3.09 -5.92
C ILE A 42 -12.13 2.86 -4.63
N LEU A 43 -13.19 2.06 -4.67
CA LEU A 43 -14.00 1.75 -3.49
C LEU A 43 -13.19 1.01 -2.42
N THR A 44 -12.36 0.05 -2.81
CA THR A 44 -11.49 -0.68 -1.88
C THR A 44 -10.41 0.21 -1.29
N LEU A 45 -9.88 1.19 -2.04
CA LEU A 45 -8.97 2.22 -1.51
C LEU A 45 -9.63 3.08 -0.44
N LEU A 46 -10.83 3.60 -0.71
CA LEU A 46 -11.56 4.43 0.24
C LEU A 46 -11.85 3.65 1.54
N GLY A 47 -12.24 2.38 1.41
CA GLY A 47 -12.41 1.50 2.55
C GLY A 47 -11.12 1.23 3.31
N GLN A 48 -9.99 1.03 2.61
CA GLN A 48 -8.67 0.84 3.23
C GLN A 48 -8.25 2.06 4.07
N ILE A 49 -8.44 3.26 3.52
CA ILE A 49 -8.17 4.52 4.23
C ILE A 49 -9.07 4.64 5.46
N ALA A 50 -10.37 4.38 5.30
CA ALA A 50 -11.32 4.44 6.42
C ALA A 50 -10.97 3.45 7.54
N LEU A 51 -10.57 2.22 7.18
CA LEU A 51 -10.15 1.19 8.12
C LEU A 51 -8.90 1.61 8.89
N GLN A 52 -7.86 2.09 8.20
CA GLN A 52 -6.64 2.56 8.86
C GLN A 52 -6.89 3.75 9.79
N LEU A 53 -7.78 4.68 9.41
CA LEU A 53 -8.16 5.81 10.28
C LEU A 53 -9.00 5.36 11.49
N LEU A 54 -9.84 4.33 11.34
CA LEU A 54 -10.59 3.76 12.45
C LEU A 54 -9.67 3.07 13.45
N VAL A 55 -8.76 2.22 12.95
CA VAL A 55 -7.78 1.48 13.76
C VAL A 55 -6.75 2.41 14.39
N ALA A 56 -6.47 3.58 13.79
CA ALA A 56 -5.59 4.58 14.38
C ALA A 56 -6.03 5.06 15.77
N ASN A 57 -7.35 5.02 16.05
CA ASN A 57 -7.91 5.44 17.34
C ASN A 57 -7.98 4.31 18.38
N TRP A 58 -7.56 3.09 18.03
CA TRP A 58 -7.64 1.95 18.92
C TRP A 58 -6.49 1.91 19.92
N PRO A 59 -6.71 1.36 21.14
CA PRO A 59 -5.63 1.12 22.09
C PRO A 59 -4.63 0.10 21.54
N LEU A 60 -3.36 0.21 21.94
CA LEU A 60 -2.27 -0.65 21.48
C LEU A 60 -2.53 -2.15 21.70
N MET A 61 -3.29 -2.52 22.74
CA MET A 61 -3.69 -3.91 23.00
C MET A 61 -4.51 -4.52 21.84
N LEU A 62 -5.22 -3.70 21.06
CA LEU A 62 -6.01 -4.12 19.90
C LEU A 62 -5.22 -4.04 18.58
N TRP A 63 -3.90 -3.84 18.63
CA TRP A 63 -3.07 -3.77 17.43
C TRP A 63 -3.09 -5.06 16.60
N ILE A 64 -2.96 -6.24 17.24
CA ILE A 64 -3.00 -7.53 16.54
C ILE A 64 -4.37 -7.75 15.84
N PRO A 65 -5.52 -7.55 16.52
CA PRO A 65 -6.82 -7.55 15.86
C PRO A 65 -6.93 -6.56 14.70
N GLY A 66 -6.40 -5.34 14.85
CA GLY A 66 -6.40 -4.32 13.80
C GLY A 66 -5.61 -4.74 12.56
N MET A 67 -4.42 -5.31 12.75
CA MET A 67 -3.61 -5.86 11.65
C MET A 67 -4.31 -7.02 10.94
N LEU A 68 -4.96 -7.92 11.69
CA LEU A 68 -5.74 -9.01 11.10
C LEU A 68 -6.92 -8.49 10.27
N LEU A 69 -7.65 -7.51 10.79
CA LEU A 69 -8.75 -6.87 10.05
C LEU A 69 -8.27 -6.27 8.73
N ASN A 70 -7.08 -5.68 8.77
CA ASN A 70 -6.46 -5.05 7.62
C ASN A 70 -6.03 -6.09 6.56
N ILE A 71 -5.40 -7.19 6.98
CA ILE A 71 -5.09 -8.33 6.11
C ILE A 71 -6.36 -8.92 5.49
N LEU A 72 -7.45 -9.02 6.26
CA LEU A 72 -8.75 -9.48 5.74
C LEU A 72 -9.29 -8.54 4.67
N TRP A 73 -9.15 -7.22 4.85
CA TRP A 73 -9.56 -6.24 3.82
C TRP A 73 -8.70 -6.33 2.55
N MET A 74 -7.39 -6.53 2.70
CA MET A 74 -6.51 -6.81 1.56
C MET A 74 -6.96 -8.06 0.80
N GLY A 75 -7.31 -9.13 1.53
CA GLY A 75 -7.86 -10.36 0.95
C GLY A 75 -9.17 -10.13 0.21
N LEU A 76 -10.10 -9.36 0.81
CA LEU A 76 -11.35 -8.96 0.16
C LEU A 76 -11.07 -8.15 -1.13
N THR A 77 -10.11 -7.23 -1.08
CA THR A 77 -9.73 -6.41 -2.23
C THR A 77 -9.22 -7.26 -3.38
N ILE A 78 -8.32 -8.20 -3.12
CA ILE A 78 -7.79 -9.13 -4.14
C ILE A 78 -8.92 -10.00 -4.70
N TYR A 79 -9.79 -10.52 -3.84
CA TYR A 79 -10.93 -11.34 -4.25
C TYR A 79 -11.90 -10.59 -5.17
N LEU A 80 -12.28 -9.36 -4.81
CA LEU A 80 -13.20 -8.54 -5.60
C LEU A 80 -12.63 -8.13 -6.97
N LEU A 81 -11.30 -8.03 -7.10
CA LEU A 81 -10.67 -7.60 -8.35
C LEU A 81 -10.35 -8.77 -9.30
N ALA A 82 -9.96 -9.93 -8.74
CA ALA A 82 -9.42 -11.06 -9.48
C ALA A 82 -10.27 -12.34 -9.44
N GLU A 83 -11.29 -12.43 -8.58
CA GLU A 83 -12.24 -13.56 -8.48
C GLU A 83 -11.54 -14.94 -8.38
N LEU A 84 -10.45 -15.00 -7.63
CA LEU A 84 -9.59 -16.18 -7.53
C LEU A 84 -10.17 -17.28 -6.64
N HIS A 85 -9.78 -18.52 -6.92
CA HIS A 85 -10.00 -19.66 -6.02
C HIS A 85 -9.32 -19.42 -4.65
N PRO A 86 -9.90 -19.86 -3.51
CA PRO A 86 -9.39 -19.54 -2.17
C PRO A 86 -7.91 -19.86 -1.92
N SER A 87 -7.40 -20.97 -2.48
CA SER A 87 -5.99 -21.35 -2.37
C SER A 87 -5.06 -20.36 -3.07
N MET A 88 -5.43 -19.90 -4.27
CA MET A 88 -4.69 -18.88 -5.01
C MET A 88 -4.80 -17.54 -4.30
N LEU A 89 -6.01 -17.16 -3.85
CA LEU A 89 -6.23 -15.93 -3.09
C LEU A 89 -5.28 -15.81 -1.90
N PHE A 90 -5.12 -16.87 -1.11
CA PHE A 90 -4.21 -16.88 0.03
C PHE A 90 -2.75 -16.64 -0.38
N MET A 91 -2.29 -17.29 -1.46
CA MET A 91 -0.92 -17.07 -1.96
C MET A 91 -0.68 -15.63 -2.40
N PHE A 92 -1.65 -15.03 -3.10
CA PHE A 92 -1.58 -13.63 -3.53
C PHE A 92 -1.67 -12.66 -2.35
N LEU A 93 -2.49 -12.97 -1.35
CA LEU A 93 -2.61 -12.19 -0.12
C LEU A 93 -1.28 -12.12 0.65
N VAL A 94 -0.61 -13.25 0.86
CA VAL A 94 0.69 -13.27 1.55
C VAL A 94 1.72 -12.45 0.77
N LYS A 95 1.75 -12.59 -0.57
CA LYS A 95 2.65 -11.80 -1.43
C LYS A 95 2.36 -10.30 -1.32
N ALA A 96 1.09 -9.90 -1.40
CA ALA A 96 0.68 -8.50 -1.30
C ALA A 96 1.00 -7.92 0.07
N PHE A 97 0.79 -8.67 1.16
CA PHE A 97 1.12 -8.24 2.51
C PHE A 97 2.62 -7.97 2.68
N ILE A 98 3.47 -8.92 2.28
CA ILE A 98 4.93 -8.76 2.34
C ILE A 98 5.39 -7.56 1.49
N LEU A 99 4.83 -7.42 0.28
CA LEU A 99 5.14 -6.30 -0.61
C LEU A 99 4.72 -4.96 0.01
N SER A 100 3.58 -4.91 0.67
CA SER A 100 3.08 -3.70 1.34
C SER A 100 4.01 -3.25 2.45
N GLU A 101 4.39 -4.16 3.37
CA GLU A 101 5.30 -3.86 4.49
C GLU A 101 6.67 -3.38 3.98
N PHE A 102 7.18 -4.04 2.94
CA PHE A 102 8.41 -3.64 2.28
C PHE A 102 8.32 -2.24 1.66
N LEU A 103 7.22 -1.96 0.95
CA LEU A 103 6.97 -0.66 0.33
C LEU A 103 6.85 0.44 1.40
N ALA A 104 6.06 0.20 2.45
CA ALA A 104 5.91 1.12 3.57
C ALA A 104 7.26 1.45 4.21
N SER A 105 8.10 0.44 4.46
CA SER A 105 9.45 0.64 5.00
C SER A 105 10.35 1.44 4.07
N ILE A 106 10.36 1.17 2.76
CA ILE A 106 11.17 1.92 1.79
C ILE A 106 10.74 3.38 1.75
N VAL A 107 9.44 3.63 1.58
CA VAL A 107 8.94 4.99 1.42
C VAL A 107 9.21 5.79 2.69
N TRP A 108 9.04 5.17 3.87
CA TRP A 108 9.36 5.82 5.14
C TRP A 108 10.87 6.09 5.32
N GLN A 109 11.74 5.14 4.97
CA GLN A 109 13.20 5.35 5.05
C GLN A 109 13.67 6.49 4.13
N ILE A 110 13.15 6.57 2.91
CA ILE A 110 13.43 7.67 1.98
C ILE A 110 12.91 9.00 2.57
N TYR A 111 11.69 9.00 3.12
CA TYR A 111 11.10 10.19 3.74
C TYR A 111 11.96 10.72 4.89
N VAL A 112 12.34 9.86 5.84
CA VAL A 112 13.16 10.26 7.00
C VAL A 112 14.55 10.73 6.57
N THR A 113 15.16 10.09 5.57
CA THR A 113 16.53 10.42 5.15
C THR A 113 16.62 11.73 4.37
N PHE A 114 15.63 12.03 3.52
CA PHE A 114 15.72 13.14 2.57
C PHE A 114 14.83 14.34 2.90
N ILE A 115 13.74 14.14 3.64
CA ILE A 115 12.71 15.18 3.83
C ILE A 115 12.75 15.75 5.24
N LEU A 116 12.95 14.91 6.25
CA LEU A 116 12.86 15.30 7.67
C LEU A 116 13.82 16.43 8.08
N ASP A 117 15.01 16.50 7.47
CA ASP A 117 16.06 17.51 7.79
C ASP A 117 16.07 18.72 6.84
N THR A 118 15.19 18.75 5.82
CA THR A 118 15.13 19.88 4.89
C THR A 118 14.22 20.99 5.41
N SER A 119 14.67 22.24 5.34
CA SER A 119 13.86 23.45 5.62
C SER A 119 12.65 23.64 4.68
N LEU A 120 12.42 22.70 3.76
CA LEU A 120 11.24 22.56 2.91
C LEU A 120 10.04 21.91 3.62
N ALA A 121 10.24 21.26 4.78
CA ALA A 121 9.20 20.60 5.57
C ALA A 121 8.08 21.53 6.08
N ASN A 122 8.20 22.85 5.91
CA ASN A 122 7.15 23.79 6.30
C ASN A 122 5.98 23.86 5.31
N ASN A 123 6.08 23.23 4.14
CA ASN A 123 5.00 23.20 3.15
C ASN A 123 4.41 21.79 3.00
N LEU A 124 3.26 21.55 3.64
CA LEU A 124 2.49 20.29 3.57
C LEU A 124 2.29 19.76 2.14
N LEU A 125 2.12 20.67 1.17
CA LEU A 125 1.93 20.32 -0.24
C LEU A 125 3.17 19.65 -0.85
N VAL A 126 4.37 20.09 -0.46
CA VAL A 126 5.65 19.57 -0.96
C VAL A 126 5.92 18.19 -0.37
N GLU A 127 5.57 17.97 0.90
CA GLU A 127 5.69 16.65 1.54
C GLU A 127 4.79 15.61 0.87
N CYS A 128 3.51 15.95 0.65
CA CYS A 128 2.56 15.09 -0.06
C CYS A 128 3.02 14.79 -1.50
N LEU A 129 3.52 15.79 -2.23
CA LEU A 129 3.99 15.61 -3.61
C LEU A 129 5.22 14.71 -3.69
N ASN A 130 6.18 14.87 -2.77
CA ASN A 130 7.36 14.01 -2.72
C ASN A 130 6.98 12.57 -2.38
N PHE A 131 6.08 12.38 -1.41
CA PHE A 131 5.61 11.05 -1.02
C PHE A 131 4.88 10.35 -2.17
N ILE A 132 3.96 11.05 -2.83
CA ILE A 132 3.25 10.56 -4.03
C ILE A 132 4.23 10.27 -5.15
N GLY A 133 5.24 11.13 -5.34
CA GLY A 133 6.28 10.95 -6.36
C GLY A 133 7.12 9.68 -6.14
N ILE A 134 7.51 9.40 -4.90
CA ILE A 134 8.26 8.18 -4.54
C ILE A 134 7.38 6.95 -4.79
N ILE A 135 6.12 6.97 -4.36
CA ILE A 135 5.18 5.88 -4.59
C ILE A 135 4.95 5.65 -6.09
N ALA A 136 4.73 6.72 -6.86
CA ALA A 136 4.51 6.64 -8.30
C ALA A 136 5.74 6.10 -9.04
N LEU A 137 6.94 6.48 -8.61
CA LEU A 137 8.20 5.94 -9.15
C LEU A 137 8.32 4.44 -8.87
N ILE A 138 8.03 4.00 -7.66
CA ILE A 138 8.09 2.57 -7.30
C ILE A 138 7.03 1.78 -8.08
N LEU A 139 5.81 2.29 -8.18
CA LEU A 139 4.77 1.73 -9.03
C LEU A 139 5.22 1.60 -10.49
N ALA A 140 5.83 2.64 -11.05
CA ALA A 140 6.31 2.63 -12.43
C ALA A 140 7.43 1.58 -12.63
N ILE A 141 8.37 1.47 -11.70
CA ILE A 141 9.44 0.47 -11.76
C ILE A 141 8.87 -0.95 -11.68
N VAL A 142 7.93 -1.18 -10.76
CA VAL A 142 7.32 -2.50 -10.55
C VAL A 142 6.47 -2.89 -11.76
N ILE A 143 5.62 -2.00 -12.26
CA ILE A 143 4.81 -2.24 -13.46
C ILE A 143 5.72 -2.48 -14.68
N PHE A 144 6.78 -1.69 -14.84
CA PHE A 144 7.74 -1.87 -15.94
C PHE A 144 8.46 -3.22 -15.85
N GLY A 145 8.91 -3.62 -14.66
CA GLY A 145 9.55 -4.92 -14.43
C GLY A 145 8.61 -6.10 -14.69
N ILE A 146 7.36 -6.01 -14.22
CA ILE A 146 6.33 -7.01 -14.45
C ILE A 146 5.98 -7.13 -15.93
N THR A 147 5.78 -6.00 -16.62
CA THR A 147 5.45 -5.99 -18.06
C THR A 147 6.58 -6.60 -18.88
N ARG A 148 7.84 -6.33 -18.52
CA ARG A 148 9.01 -6.97 -19.15
C ARG A 148 9.09 -8.47 -18.90
N LEU A 149 8.79 -8.93 -17.69
CA LEU A 149 8.81 -10.36 -17.35
C LEU A 149 7.73 -11.14 -18.10
N ILE A 150 6.54 -10.55 -18.28
CA ILE A 150 5.43 -11.16 -19.03
C ILE A 150 5.72 -11.20 -20.54
N MET A 151 6.36 -10.17 -21.10
CA MET A 151 6.72 -10.13 -22.53
C MET A 151 7.97 -10.96 -22.90
N CYS A 152 8.71 -11.48 -21.92
CA CYS A 152 9.90 -12.32 -22.13
C CYS A 152 9.63 -13.83 -21.98
N VAL A 153 8.38 -14.24 -21.79
CA VAL A 153 7.90 -15.64 -21.83
C VAL A 153 7.07 -15.83 -23.08
#